data_AF-A0A435ZIY1-F1
#
_entry.id   AF-A0A435ZIY1-F1
#
_cell.length_a   1.000
_cell.length_b   1.000
_cell.length_c   1.000
_cell.angle_alpha   90.00
_cell.angle_beta   90.00
_cell.angle_gamma   90.00
#
_symmetry.space_group_name_H-M   'P 1'
#
loop_
_entity.id
_entity.type
_entity.pdbx_description
1 polymer ?
#
loop_
_entity_poly.entity_id
_entity_poly.type
_entity_poly.pdbx_seq_one_letter_code
_entity_poly.pdbx_strand_id
1 'polypeptide(L)'
;MKKRRISRFSRQHRSKKTRAVEAADDSGISAERAADAVGSADSFLGDALLLRLLQLQFRTSVHEAAHAVARLHLDLGTIVKITIEAPEGGYVTGTMPEEQTEAMLTGVLIAALAGRAAEEVIVGSVAAGSGSE
;
A
#
# COMPACT_ATOMS: atom_id res chain seq x y z
N MET A 1 -4.21 45.46 -12.99
CA MET A 1 -3.97 45.92 -14.37
C MET A 1 -2.52 45.66 -14.77
N LYS A 2 -2.32 44.98 -15.92
CA LYS A 2 -1.11 44.95 -16.78
C LYS A 2 0.17 44.28 -16.20
N LYS A 3 0.93 43.45 -16.92
CA LYS A 3 0.88 42.89 -18.27
C LYS A 3 1.95 41.78 -18.33
N ARG A 4 1.64 40.64 -18.94
CA ARG A 4 2.63 39.67 -19.43
C ARG A 4 3.60 40.35 -20.40
N ARG A 5 4.89 39.98 -20.35
CA ARG A 5 5.79 40.07 -21.52
C ARG A 5 6.74 38.88 -21.55
N ILE A 6 6.40 37.96 -22.44
CA ILE A 6 7.30 36.99 -23.04
C ILE A 6 8.17 37.76 -24.04
N SER A 7 9.49 37.63 -23.99
CA SER A 7 10.36 37.99 -25.12
C SER A 7 11.07 36.75 -25.66
N ARG A 8 10.61 36.36 -26.84
CA ARG A 8 11.31 35.46 -27.76
C ARG A 8 12.67 36.06 -28.09
N PHE A 9 13.76 35.33 -27.82
CA PHE A 9 15.01 35.56 -28.51
C PHE A 9 15.14 34.58 -29.67
N SER A 10 15.42 35.20 -30.80
CA SER A 10 15.45 34.67 -32.15
C SER A 10 16.84 34.17 -32.51
N ARG A 11 16.88 33.08 -33.29
CA ARG A 11 17.65 32.93 -34.55
C ARG A 11 19.15 33.27 -34.48
N GLN A 12 20.02 32.29 -34.70
CA GLN A 12 20.77 32.15 -35.96
C GLN A 12 21.88 31.09 -35.91
N HIS A 13 21.93 30.31 -37.00
CA HIS A 13 23.09 29.73 -37.67
C HIS A 13 24.15 28.97 -36.86
N ARG A 14 24.39 27.71 -37.23
CA ARG A 14 25.41 27.37 -38.25
C ARG A 14 25.38 25.88 -38.59
N SER A 15 25.00 25.58 -39.83
CA SER A 15 25.26 24.31 -40.49
C SER A 15 26.76 24.17 -40.75
N LYS A 16 27.35 23.01 -40.41
CA LYS A 16 28.53 22.47 -41.09
C LYS A 16 28.43 20.94 -41.20
N LYS A 17 27.98 20.56 -42.39
CA LYS A 17 28.26 19.32 -43.13
C LYS A 17 29.71 18.84 -42.95
N THR A 18 29.89 17.59 -42.50
CA THR A 18 31.01 16.73 -42.89
C THR A 18 30.51 15.31 -43.14
N ARG A 19 31.18 14.67 -44.09
CA ARG A 19 30.77 13.58 -44.97
C ARG A 19 31.23 12.23 -44.39
N ALA A 20 30.43 11.20 -44.66
CA ALA A 20 30.70 9.76 -44.79
C ALA A 20 32.08 9.19 -44.38
N VAL A 21 32.09 7.99 -43.79
CA VAL A 21 32.34 6.69 -44.46
C VAL A 21 32.21 5.56 -43.42
N GLU A 22 31.78 4.40 -43.91
CA GLU A 22 31.58 3.10 -43.27
C GLU A 22 32.67 2.61 -42.32
N ALA A 23 32.27 1.86 -41.29
CA ALA A 23 32.83 0.54 -40.98
C ALA A 23 31.89 -0.16 -39.98
N ALA A 24 31.37 -1.32 -40.38
CA ALA A 24 30.88 -2.31 -39.44
C ALA A 24 32.07 -2.80 -38.61
N ASP A 25 31.94 -2.75 -37.29
CA ASP A 25 32.74 -3.61 -36.42
C ASP A 25 31.81 -4.21 -35.37
N ASP A 26 31.49 -5.46 -35.65
CA ASP A 26 30.88 -6.44 -34.77
C ASP A 26 31.90 -6.77 -33.68
N SER A 27 31.66 -6.34 -32.45
CA SER A 27 32.31 -6.92 -31.28
C SER A 27 31.56 -6.60 -29.99
N GLY A 28 30.70 -7.57 -29.62
CA GLY A 28 30.48 -7.93 -28.23
C GLY A 28 29.69 -6.94 -27.37
N ILE A 29 28.37 -6.88 -27.58
CA ILE A 29 27.47 -6.54 -26.46
C ILE A 29 27.50 -7.76 -25.53
N SER A 30 28.42 -7.72 -24.56
CA SER A 30 28.70 -8.78 -23.60
C SER A 30 27.43 -9.32 -22.97
N ALA A 31 27.22 -10.64 -23.09
CA ALA A 31 26.13 -11.40 -22.47
C ALA A 31 26.01 -11.19 -20.94
N GLU A 32 27.06 -10.67 -20.30
CA GLU A 32 27.08 -10.28 -18.88
C GLU A 32 26.07 -9.16 -18.55
N ARG A 33 25.82 -8.23 -19.47
CA ARG A 33 24.87 -7.11 -19.24
C ARG A 33 23.40 -7.56 -19.25
N ALA A 34 23.11 -8.70 -19.88
CA ALA A 34 21.77 -9.27 -19.92
C ALA A 34 21.47 -10.10 -18.67
N ALA A 35 22.46 -10.79 -18.10
CA ALA A 35 22.32 -11.54 -16.85
C ALA A 35 22.06 -10.60 -15.65
N ASP A 36 22.76 -9.46 -15.58
CA ASP A 36 22.53 -8.43 -14.56
C ASP A 36 21.16 -7.74 -14.71
N ALA A 37 20.67 -7.56 -15.95
CA ALA A 37 19.36 -6.98 -16.19
C ALA A 37 18.20 -7.92 -15.80
N VAL A 38 18.38 -9.23 -15.99
CA VAL A 38 17.41 -10.26 -15.59
C VAL A 38 17.38 -10.43 -14.06
N GLY A 39 18.55 -10.49 -13.40
CA GLY A 39 18.64 -10.49 -11.94
C GLY A 39 18.07 -9.22 -11.31
N SER A 40 18.26 -8.07 -11.98
CA SER A 40 17.69 -6.79 -11.57
C SER A 40 16.15 -6.78 -11.67
N ALA A 41 15.57 -7.26 -12.77
CA ALA A 41 14.11 -7.34 -12.93
C ALA A 41 13.44 -8.26 -11.89
N ASP A 42 14.01 -9.45 -11.64
CA ASP A 42 13.49 -10.38 -10.64
C ASP A 42 13.63 -9.82 -9.21
N SER A 43 14.71 -9.10 -8.91
CA SER A 43 14.87 -8.41 -7.63
C SER A 43 13.83 -7.29 -7.44
N PHE A 44 13.54 -6.51 -8.49
CA PHE A 44 12.50 -5.47 -8.43
C PHE A 44 11.09 -6.05 -8.26
N LEU A 45 10.80 -7.20 -8.88
CA LEU A 45 9.55 -7.93 -8.66
C LEU A 45 9.47 -8.45 -7.22
N GLY A 46 10.57 -8.98 -6.69
CA GLY A 46 10.68 -9.40 -5.29
C GLY A 46 10.41 -8.25 -4.31
N ASP A 47 11.06 -7.11 -4.51
CA ASP A 47 10.89 -5.92 -3.67
C ASP A 47 9.46 -5.38 -3.73
N ALA A 48 8.86 -5.31 -4.92
CA ALA A 48 7.48 -4.87 -5.09
C ALA A 48 6.49 -5.81 -4.38
N LEU A 49 6.73 -7.13 -4.41
CA LEU A 49 5.92 -8.11 -3.70
C LEU A 49 6.07 -7.98 -2.18
N LEU A 50 7.30 -7.79 -1.67
CA LEU A 50 7.55 -7.56 -0.25
C LEU A 50 6.87 -6.28 0.23
N LEU A 51 6.97 -5.18 -0.53
CA LEU A 51 6.27 -3.93 -0.19
C LEU A 51 4.76 -4.12 -0.13
N ARG A 52 4.19 -4.87 -1.09
CA ARG A 52 2.76 -5.16 -1.10
C ARG A 52 2.34 -6.02 0.10
N LEU A 53 3.15 -7.01 0.48
CA LEU A 53 2.92 -7.84 1.65
C LEU A 53 2.98 -7.01 2.93
N LEU A 54 3.99 -6.17 3.09
CA LEU A 54 4.15 -5.30 4.26
C LEU A 54 3.00 -4.28 4.38
N GLN A 55 2.56 -3.70 3.26
CA GLN A 55 1.40 -2.81 3.23
C GLN A 55 0.12 -3.53 3.66
N LEU A 56 -0.07 -4.77 3.20
CA LEU A 56 -1.22 -5.58 3.61
C LEU A 56 -1.16 -5.91 5.11
N GLN A 57 -0.02 -6.39 5.60
CA GLN A 57 0.19 -6.70 7.02
C GLN A 57 -0.01 -5.48 7.91
N PHE A 58 0.51 -4.31 7.51
CA PHE A 58 0.31 -3.07 8.24
C PHE A 58 -1.18 -2.71 8.32
N ARG A 59 -1.89 -2.76 7.19
CA ARG A 59 -3.32 -2.48 7.16
C ARG A 59 -4.11 -3.46 8.02
N THR A 60 -3.88 -4.76 7.90
CA THR A 60 -4.54 -5.78 8.73
C THR A 60 -4.23 -5.56 10.21
N SER A 61 -2.99 -5.21 10.56
CA SER A 61 -2.62 -4.90 11.95
C SER A 61 -3.39 -3.70 12.50
N VAL A 62 -3.53 -2.63 11.71
CA VAL A 62 -4.35 -1.47 12.07
C VAL A 62 -5.82 -1.86 12.25
N HIS A 63 -6.34 -2.68 11.33
CA HIS A 63 -7.72 -3.17 11.35
C HIS A 63 -8.04 -3.96 12.63
N GLU A 64 -7.25 -5.00 12.92
CA GLU A 64 -7.47 -5.85 14.09
C GLU A 64 -7.19 -5.14 15.41
N ALA A 65 -6.18 -4.26 15.45
CA ALA A 65 -5.91 -3.46 16.64
C ALA A 65 -7.10 -2.57 16.99
N ALA A 66 -7.80 -2.01 16.00
CA ALA A 66 -8.95 -1.17 16.24
C ALA A 66 -10.15 -1.96 16.81
N HIS A 67 -10.41 -3.16 16.32
CA HIS A 67 -11.40 -4.06 16.93
C HIS A 67 -11.05 -4.35 18.39
N ALA A 68 -9.79 -4.69 18.68
CA ALA A 68 -9.35 -4.95 20.04
C ALA A 68 -9.51 -3.73 20.96
N VAL A 69 -9.06 -2.55 20.51
CA VAL A 69 -9.18 -1.30 21.28
C VAL A 69 -10.64 -0.96 21.55
N ALA A 70 -11.52 -1.06 20.55
CA ALA A 70 -12.94 -0.78 20.73
C ALA A 70 -13.58 -1.72 21.75
N ARG A 71 -13.28 -3.03 21.69
CA ARG A 71 -13.78 -4.01 22.66
C ARG A 71 -13.30 -3.73 24.08
N LEU A 72 -12.02 -3.41 24.26
CA LEU A 72 -11.46 -3.06 25.57
C LEU A 72 -12.05 -1.76 26.11
N HIS A 73 -12.27 -0.77 25.25
CA HIS A 73 -12.80 0.53 25.67
C HIS A 73 -14.29 0.50 26.03
N LEU A 74 -15.06 -0.35 25.34
CA LEU A 74 -16.50 -0.51 25.52
C LEU A 74 -16.86 -1.66 26.48
N ASP A 75 -15.87 -2.31 27.08
CA ASP A 75 -16.03 -3.45 27.99
C ASP A 75 -16.82 -4.62 27.38
N LEU A 76 -16.55 -4.95 26.10
CA LEU A 76 -17.24 -5.99 25.34
C LEU A 76 -16.60 -7.37 25.56
N GLY A 77 -16.63 -7.79 26.82
CA GLY A 77 -16.07 -9.06 27.27
C GLY A 77 -14.53 -9.09 27.23
N THR A 78 -13.99 -10.29 27.39
CA THR A 78 -12.53 -10.51 27.44
C THR A 78 -11.99 -10.81 26.04
N ILE A 79 -10.81 -10.29 25.71
CA ILE A 79 -10.10 -10.68 24.49
C ILE A 79 -9.24 -11.92 24.81
N VAL A 80 -9.45 -12.99 24.06
CA VAL A 80 -8.70 -14.24 24.19
C VAL A 80 -7.59 -14.31 23.14
N LYS A 81 -7.82 -13.77 21.94
CA LYS A 81 -6.83 -13.80 20.86
C LYS A 81 -7.03 -12.64 19.89
N ILE A 82 -5.89 -12.11 19.43
CA ILE A 82 -5.76 -11.16 18.32
C ILE A 82 -4.75 -11.77 17.36
N THR A 83 -5.06 -11.80 16.07
CA THR A 83 -4.13 -12.30 15.05
C THR A 83 -4.31 -11.57 13.74
N ILE A 84 -3.24 -11.45 12.96
CA ILE A 84 -3.26 -10.93 11.57
C ILE A 84 -2.99 -12.04 10.54
N GLU A 85 -2.75 -13.27 11.00
CA GLU A 85 -2.26 -14.40 10.20
C GLU A 85 -3.21 -15.61 10.28
N ALA A 86 -4.51 -15.45 10.03
CA ALA A 86 -5.43 -16.59 9.87
C ALA A 86 -5.74 -16.86 8.39
N PRO A 87 -6.21 -18.08 8.06
CA PRO A 87 -6.55 -18.47 6.68
C PRO A 87 -7.54 -17.51 5.99
N GLU A 88 -8.48 -16.96 6.78
CA GLU A 88 -9.53 -16.05 6.32
C GLU A 88 -9.12 -14.56 6.42
N GLY A 89 -7.99 -14.24 7.06
CA GLY A 89 -7.58 -12.87 7.40
C GLY A 89 -7.17 -12.70 8.87
N GLY A 90 -7.08 -11.46 9.33
CA GLY A 90 -6.95 -11.17 10.77
C GLY A 90 -8.28 -11.39 11.50
N TYR A 91 -8.23 -11.55 12.82
CA TYR A 91 -9.44 -11.50 13.67
C TYR A 91 -9.12 -11.17 15.13
N VAL A 92 -10.16 -10.72 15.85
CA VAL A 92 -10.18 -10.55 17.30
C VAL A 92 -11.31 -11.38 17.90
N THR A 93 -10.96 -12.37 18.73
CA THR A 93 -11.96 -13.24 19.37
C THR A 93 -11.86 -13.19 20.89
N GLY A 94 -12.98 -13.47 21.54
CA GLY A 94 -13.17 -13.22 22.96
C GLY A 94 -14.53 -13.68 23.48
N THR A 95 -14.75 -13.50 24.77
CA THR A 95 -16.08 -13.70 25.35
C THR A 95 -17.00 -12.55 24.97
N MET A 96 -18.31 -12.79 25.01
CA MET A 96 -19.32 -11.75 24.89
C MET A 96 -20.05 -11.57 26.22
N PRO A 97 -20.50 -10.35 26.56
CA PRO A 97 -21.44 -10.14 27.66
C PRO A 97 -22.69 -11.02 27.49
N GLU A 98 -23.16 -11.61 28.60
CA GLU A 98 -24.35 -12.48 28.57
C GLU A 98 -25.64 -11.68 28.33
N GLU A 99 -25.71 -10.47 28.88
CA GLU A 99 -26.89 -9.62 28.77
C GLU A 99 -26.86 -8.76 27.48
N GLN A 100 -27.89 -8.94 26.66
CA GLN A 100 -28.04 -8.25 25.37
C GLN A 100 -28.90 -6.99 25.55
N THR A 101 -28.29 -5.91 26.03
CA THR A 101 -28.94 -4.60 26.13
C THR A 101 -28.73 -3.78 24.84
N GLU A 102 -29.55 -2.75 24.61
CA GLU A 102 -29.34 -1.84 23.47
C GLU A 102 -27.95 -1.19 23.50
N ALA A 103 -27.48 -0.79 24.70
CA ALA A 103 -26.15 -0.24 24.87
C ALA A 103 -25.05 -1.24 24.50
N MET A 104 -25.21 -2.51 24.90
CA MET A 104 -24.30 -3.60 24.55
C MET A 104 -24.27 -3.84 23.03
N LEU A 105 -25.44 -3.96 22.39
CA LEU A 105 -25.54 -4.16 20.95
C LEU A 105 -24.98 -2.97 20.16
N THR A 106 -25.20 -1.75 20.63
CA THR A 106 -24.58 -0.55 20.07
C THR A 106 -23.06 -0.61 20.19
N GLY A 107 -22.55 -1.06 21.33
CA GLY A 107 -21.12 -1.28 21.52
C GLY A 107 -20.56 -2.31 20.53
N VAL A 108 -21.26 -3.43 20.33
CA VAL A 108 -20.89 -4.46 19.34
C VAL A 108 -20.83 -3.86 17.93
N LEU A 109 -21.81 -3.04 17.55
CA LEU A 109 -21.79 -2.35 16.25
C LEU A 109 -20.60 -1.39 16.11
N ILE A 110 -20.28 -0.63 17.16
CA ILE A 110 -19.10 0.25 17.16
C ILE A 110 -17.83 -0.59 17.00
N ALA A 111 -17.70 -1.68 17.74
CA ALA A 111 -16.55 -2.57 17.66
C ALA A 111 -16.43 -3.21 16.26
N ALA A 112 -17.53 -3.65 15.65
CA ALA A 112 -17.55 -4.20 14.29
C ALA A 112 -17.16 -3.17 13.21
N LEU A 113 -17.43 -1.89 13.44
CA LEU A 113 -17.06 -0.82 12.50
C LEU A 113 -15.66 -0.23 12.77
N ALA A 114 -15.04 -0.56 13.90
CA ALA A 114 -13.78 0.04 14.35
C ALA A 114 -12.62 -0.21 13.37
N GLY A 115 -12.50 -1.43 12.82
CA GLY A 115 -11.47 -1.76 11.84
C GLY A 115 -11.52 -0.86 10.59
N ARG A 116 -12.73 -0.69 10.04
CA ARG A 116 -12.96 0.21 8.90
C ARG A 116 -12.65 1.67 9.23
N ALA A 117 -13.09 2.15 10.40
CA ALA A 117 -12.83 3.52 10.84
C ALA A 117 -11.31 3.78 11.01
N ALA A 118 -10.57 2.81 11.56
CA ALA A 118 -9.13 2.94 11.73
C ALA A 118 -8.36 2.90 10.40
N GLU A 119 -8.79 2.08 9.44
CA GLU A 119 -8.23 2.12 8.08
C GLU A 119 -8.37 3.52 7.45
N GLU A 120 -9.57 4.11 7.56
CA GLU A 120 -9.82 5.46 7.02
C GLU A 120 -8.90 6.51 7.66
N VAL A 121 -8.73 6.47 8.98
CA VAL A 121 -7.96 7.48 9.73
C VAL A 121 -6.45 7.29 9.64
N ILE A 122 -5.94 6.05 9.74
CA ILE A 122 -4.51 5.75 9.88
C ILE A 122 -3.89 5.38 8.53
N VAL A 123 -4.59 4.58 7.71
CA VAL A 123 -4.11 4.14 6.39
C VAL A 123 -4.48 5.17 5.32
N GLY A 124 -5.54 5.96 5.54
CA GLY A 124 -6.02 6.99 4.61
C GLY A 124 -6.87 6.44 3.47
N SER A 125 -7.19 5.15 3.51
CA SER A 125 -8.10 4.51 2.56
C SER A 125 -8.66 3.22 3.14
N VAL A 126 -9.86 2.87 2.70
CA VAL A 126 -10.59 1.70 3.20
C VAL A 126 -10.49 0.55 2.19
N ALA A 127 -10.24 -0.66 2.69
CA ALA A 127 -10.19 -1.87 1.86
C ALA A 127 -11.56 -2.26 1.30
N ALA A 128 -11.59 -2.80 0.08
CA ALA A 128 -12.75 -3.57 -0.38
C ALA A 128 -12.79 -4.89 0.41
N GLY A 129 -13.96 -5.23 0.97
CA GLY A 129 -14.14 -6.48 1.74
C GLY A 129 -13.80 -6.39 3.24
N SER A 130 -13.48 -5.22 3.79
CA SER A 130 -13.34 -5.00 5.25
C SER A 130 -14.70 -5.01 5.99
N GLY A 131 -15.63 -5.82 5.52
CA GLY A 131 -16.98 -5.94 6.06
C GLY A 131 -17.26 -7.40 6.35
N SER A 132 -16.80 -7.88 7.50
CA SER A 132 -17.30 -9.08 8.16
C SER A 132 -16.65 -9.22 9.53
N GLU A 133 -17.44 -9.16 10.60
CA GLU A 133 -17.70 -10.22 11.59
C GLU A 133 -19.00 -9.87 12.34
#